data_AF-A0A955FNN9-F1
#
_entry.id   AF-A0A955FNN9-F1
#
_cell.length_a   1.000
_cell.length_b   1.000
_cell.length_c   1.000
_cell.angle_alpha   90.00
_cell.angle_beta   90.00
_cell.angle_gamma   90.00
#
_symmetry.space_group_name_H-M   'P 1'
#
loop_
_entity.id
_entity.type
_entity.pdbx_description
1 polymer ?
#
loop_
_entity_poly.entity_id
_entity_poly.type
_entity_poly.pdbx_seq_one_letter_code
_entity_poly.pdbx_strand_id
1 'polypeptide(L)' 'MDIGHLQHGFTYLLLERVNPEKNENRFYYLAWQPSLFAEGAVVRSYGCKDGQIHQG' A
#
# COMPACT_ATOMS: atom_id res chain seq x y z
N MET A 1 13.00 4.83 -3.46
CA MET A 1 12.92 3.45 -3.94
C MET A 1 12.98 3.51 -5.45
N ASP A 2 13.96 2.87 -6.07
CA ASP A 2 14.04 2.77 -7.53
C ASP A 2 13.09 1.65 -7.98
N ILE A 3 11.98 2.04 -8.59
CA ILE A 3 10.93 1.12 -9.06
C ILE A 3 11.46 0.22 -10.19
N GLY A 4 12.54 0.62 -10.87
CA GLY A 4 13.15 -0.15 -11.96
C GLY A 4 13.84 -1.44 -11.53
N HIS A 5 14.07 -1.66 -10.22
CA HIS A 5 14.83 -2.78 -9.67
C HIS A 5 14.01 -3.70 -8.73
N LEU A 6 12.69 -3.78 -8.94
CA LEU A 6 11.85 -4.70 -8.16
C LEU A 6 12.19 -6.16 -8.51
N GLN A 7 12.56 -6.95 -7.49
CA GLN A 7 12.90 -8.37 -7.66
C GLN A 7 11.72 -9.17 -8.23
N HIS A 8 12.03 -10.20 -9.01
CA HIS A 8 11.01 -11.14 -9.51
C HIS A 8 10.25 -11.75 -8.31
N GLY A 9 8.92 -11.67 -8.30
CA GLY A 9 8.09 -12.06 -7.15
C GLY A 9 7.74 -10.93 -6.17
N PHE A 10 8.17 -9.69 -6.43
CA PHE A 10 7.68 -8.52 -5.70
C PHE A 10 6.21 -8.26 -6.06
N THR A 11 5.31 -8.53 -5.13
CA THR A 11 3.85 -8.41 -5.35
C THR A 11 3.21 -7.24 -4.63
N TYR A 12 3.92 -6.56 -3.70
CA TYR A 12 3.34 -5.43 -2.97
C TYR A 12 4.37 -4.38 -2.55
N LEU A 13 3.89 -3.14 -2.42
CA LEU A 13 4.60 -1.98 -1.95
C LEU A 13 3.84 -1.37 -0.76
N LEU A 14 4.55 -1.09 0.33
CA LEU A 14 4.04 -0.28 1.44
C LEU A 14 4.86 1.00 1.53
N LEU A 15 4.20 2.14 1.32
CA LEU A 15 4.77 3.47 1.48
C LEU A 15 4.23 4.08 2.78
N GLU A 16 5.12 4.66 3.56
CA GLU A 16 4.78 5.29 4.84
C GLU A 16 5.27 6.73 4.85
N ARG A 17 4.45 7.63 5.40
CA ARG A 17 4.81 9.02 5.61
C ARG A 17 4.42 9.43 7.03
N VAL A 18 5.43 9.83 7.80
CA VAL A 18 5.27 10.39 9.14
C VAL A 18 5.70 11.85 9.11
N ASN A 19 4.82 12.76 9.56
CA ASN A 19 5.13 14.17 9.76
C ASN A 19 4.62 14.61 11.15
N PRO A 20 5.51 14.66 12.16
CA PRO A 20 5.13 15.02 13.53
C PRO A 20 4.60 16.45 13.68
N GLU A 21 5.17 17.42 12.94
CA GLU A 21 4.75 18.83 12.99
C GLU A 21 3.30 19.01 12.55
N LYS A 22 2.78 18.09 11.74
CA LYS A 22 1.42 18.10 11.21
C LYS A 22 0.52 17.02 11.83
N ASN A 23 1.01 16.26 12.83
CA ASN A 23 0.34 15.09 13.39
C ASN A 23 -0.15 14.11 12.29
N GLU A 24 0.68 13.87 11.27
CA GLU A 24 0.35 12.96 10.18
C GLU A 24 1.11 11.65 10.30
N ASN A 25 0.37 10.55 10.21
CA ASN A 25 0.93 9.21 10.10
C ASN A 25 0.14 8.42 9.06
N ARG A 26 0.59 8.46 7.80
CA ARG A 26 -0.16 7.94 6.65
C ARG A 26 0.52 6.71 6.06
N PHE A 27 -0.29 5.80 5.55
CA PHE A 27 0.18 4.67 4.76
C PHE A 27 -0.47 4.64 3.37
N TYR A 28 0.24 4.05 2.42
CA TYR A 28 -0.26 3.71 1.11
C TYR A 28 0.26 2.32 0.73
N TYR A 29 -0.64 1.36 0.69
CA TYR A 29 -0.40 -0.02 0.31
C TYR A 29 -0.87 -0.25 -1.12
N LEU A 30 -0.04 -0.90 -1.92
CA LEU A 30 -0.32 -1.28 -3.30
C LEU A 30 0.13 -2.72 -3.51
N ALA A 31 -0.71 -3.58 -4.06
CA ALA A 31 -0.36 -4.97 -4.34
C ALA A 31 -0.98 -5.48 -5.64
N TRP A 32 -0.30 -6.39 -6.31
CA TRP A 32 -0.90 -7.27 -7.31
C TRP A 32 -1.41 -8.53 -6.60
N GLN A 33 -2.70 -8.82 -6.74
CA GLN A 33 -3.32 -10.03 -6.20
C GLN A 33 -3.97 -10.85 -7.31
N PRO A 34 -3.85 -12.18 -7.31
CA PRO A 34 -4.62 -13.04 -8.20
C PRO A 34 -6.13 -12.79 -8.03
N SER A 35 -6.89 -12.88 -9.12
CA SER A 35 -8.34 -12.67 -9.10
C SER A 35 -9.06 -13.92 -9.61
N LEU A 36 -10.31 -14.12 -9.20
CA LEU A 36 -11.11 -15.28 -9.61
C LEU A 36 -11.52 -15.25 -11.10
N PHE A 37 -11.47 -14.08 -11.74
CA PHE A 37 -12.03 -13.86 -13.09
C PHE A 37 -11.01 -13.34 -14.13
N ALA A 38 -9.75 -13.13 -13.74
CA ALA A 38 -8.67 -12.62 -14.60
C ALA A 38 -7.27 -12.97 -14.03
N GLU A 39 -6.20 -12.66 -14.77
CA GLU A 39 -4.80 -12.93 -14.38
C GLU A 39 -4.39 -12.30 -13.03
N GLY A 40 -5.08 -11.23 -12.61
CA GLY A 40 -4.93 -10.59 -11.31
C GLY A 40 -5.53 -9.19 -11.29
N ALA A 41 -5.47 -8.55 -10.14
CA ALA A 41 -5.96 -7.20 -9.90
C ALA A 41 -4.97 -6.41 -9.04
N VAL A 42 -4.90 -5.10 -9.29
CA VAL A 42 -4.19 -4.17 -8.40
C VAL A 42 -5.10 -3.83 -7.22
N VAL A 43 -4.69 -4.20 -6.02
CA VAL A 43 -5.33 -3.84 -4.76
C VAL A 43 -4.61 -2.65 -4.15
N ARG A 44 -5.37 -1.66 -3.71
CA ARG A 44 -4.84 -0.47 -3.04
C ARG A 44 -5.57 -0.22 -1.73
N SER A 45 -4.82 0.08 -0.68
CA SER A 45 -5.35 0.57 0.60
C SER A 45 -4.54 1.78 1.06
N TYR A 46 -5.19 2.77 1.66
CA TYR A 46 -4.52 3.96 2.18
C TYR A 46 -5.27 4.47 3.40
N GLY A 47 -4.56 5.13 4.32
CA GLY A 47 -5.19 5.64 5.53
C GLY A 47 -4.23 6.34 6.48
N CYS A 48 -4.75 6.72 7.64
CA CYS A 48 -3.98 7.18 8.78
C CYS A 48 -3.78 6.00 9.73
N LYS A 49 -2.54 5.71 10.16
CA LYS A 49 -2.25 4.58 11.06
C LYS A 49 -2.78 4.81 12.49
N ASP A 50 -2.95 6.06 12.88
CA ASP A 50 -3.41 6.44 14.23
C ASP A 50 -4.92 6.78 14.26
N GLY A 51 -5.61 6.66 13.12
CA GLY A 51 -7.07 6.66 13.07
C GLY A 51 -7.59 5.22 13.20
N GLN A 52 -8.65 5.00 13.97
CA GLN A 52 -9.31 3.69 14.05
C GLN A 52 -9.49 3.10 12.64
N ILE A 53 -9.06 1.85 12.45
CA ILE A 53 -9.18 1.14 11.18
C ILE A 53 -10.67 0.94 10.88
N HIS A 54 -11.24 1.79 10.03
CA HIS A 54 -12.53 1.51 9.40
C HIS A 54 -12.28 0.60 8.19
N GLN A 55 -12.58 -0.69 8.35
CA GLN A 55 -12.69 -1.61 7.23
C GLN A 55 -14.01 -1.33 6.52
N GLY A 56 -13.94 -1.04 5.22
CA GLY A 56 -15.08 -0.90 4.32
C GLY A 56 -14.81 -1.65 3.03
#